data_AF-A0A1U9NJ55-F1
#
_entry.id   AF-A0A1U9NJ55-F1
#
_cell.length_a   1.000
_cell.length_b   1.000
_cell.length_c   1.000
_cell.angle_alpha   90.00
_cell.angle_beta   90.00
_cell.angle_gamma   90.00
#
_symmetry.space_group_name_H-M   'P 1'
#
loop_
_entity.id
_entity.type
_entity.pdbx_description
1 polymer ?
#
loop_
_entity_poly.entity_id
_entity_poly.type
_entity_poly.pdbx_seq_one_letter_code
_entity_poly.pdbx_strand_id
1 'polypeptide(L)'
;MSKRIIYYTDNSIDDTRLAKVARKYIRRSSIAVTSVTHKPMEFGDNFVFYNPPSARSILRQVLMGLYTTPEKTVYLCEHDCLYHRSHFALETDGVAFNTNVYRLTNRGFYKKSEWVLSQLIADRDCLIQAIEQKLAQPDPIKLLEPGRGDNWPVELLQSKLPNVDVRHGRNFSHWRPRGKRRCRIPHWGHYAGQVANVL
;
A
#
# COMPACT_ATOMS: atom_id res chain seq x y z
N MET A 1 -12.55 -13.13 11.89
CA MET A 1 -11.15 -13.44 11.52
C MET A 1 -10.25 -12.34 12.04
N SER A 2 -9.09 -12.67 12.61
CA SER A 2 -8.11 -11.67 13.05
C SER A 2 -7.42 -11.04 11.83
N LYS A 3 -7.23 -9.72 11.87
CA LYS A 3 -6.72 -8.90 10.77
C LYS A 3 -5.50 -8.12 11.24
N ARG A 4 -4.50 -7.94 10.38
CA ARG A 4 -3.37 -7.04 10.61
C ARG A 4 -3.12 -6.13 9.43
N ILE A 5 -2.63 -4.93 9.70
CA ILE A 5 -2.05 -4.05 8.68
C ILE A 5 -0.54 -4.16 8.76
N ILE A 6 0.10 -4.45 7.63
CA ILE A 6 1.54 -4.34 7.46
C ILE A 6 1.84 -2.99 6.82
N TYR A 7 2.34 -2.06 7.61
CA TYR A 7 2.72 -0.72 7.13
C TYR A 7 4.22 -0.68 6.83
N TYR A 8 4.60 -0.29 5.62
CA TYR A 8 6.01 -0.16 5.23
C TYR A 8 6.34 1.25 4.73
N THR A 9 7.55 1.74 5.06
CA THR A 9 8.01 3.06 4.63
C THR A 9 9.53 3.18 4.65
N ASP A 10 10.07 3.98 3.74
CA ASP A 10 11.47 4.41 3.75
C ASP A 10 11.70 5.64 4.65
N ASN A 11 10.66 6.09 5.36
CA ASN A 11 10.61 7.28 6.22
C ASN A 11 10.93 8.62 5.51
N SER A 12 10.98 8.65 4.17
CA SER A 12 11.44 9.83 3.41
C SER A 12 10.49 11.02 3.47
N ILE A 13 9.23 10.78 3.85
CA ILE A 13 8.18 11.81 3.95
C ILE A 13 7.48 11.85 5.32
N ASP A 14 8.04 11.23 6.37
CA ASP A 14 7.29 11.02 7.62
C ASP A 14 6.87 12.29 8.36
N ASP A 15 7.66 13.36 8.20
CA ASP A 15 7.37 14.66 8.82
C ASP A 15 6.31 15.47 8.06
N THR A 16 5.95 15.02 6.85
CA THR A 16 4.97 15.69 5.99
C THR A 16 3.54 15.52 6.49
N ARG A 17 2.67 16.43 6.06
CA ARG A 17 1.22 16.34 6.32
C ARG A 17 0.63 15.08 5.69
N LEU A 18 1.08 14.69 4.50
CA LEU A 18 0.64 13.48 3.79
C LEU A 18 0.83 12.23 4.65
N ALA A 19 2.04 11.94 5.13
CA ALA A 19 2.32 10.75 5.92
C ALA A 19 1.51 10.71 7.23
N LYS A 20 1.38 11.87 7.89
CA LYS A 20 0.53 12.02 9.09
C LYS A 20 -0.95 11.73 8.80
N VAL A 21 -1.47 12.21 7.66
CA VAL A 21 -2.85 11.97 7.24
C VAL A 21 -3.05 10.51 6.82
N ALA A 22 -2.12 9.90 6.08
CA ALA A 22 -2.16 8.48 5.73
C ALA A 22 -2.27 7.59 6.98
N ARG A 23 -1.37 7.77 7.95
CA ARG A 23 -1.43 7.07 9.24
C ARG A 23 -2.75 7.34 9.99
N LYS A 24 -3.28 8.56 9.95
CA LYS A 24 -4.59 8.88 10.56
C LYS A 24 -5.74 8.09 9.92
N TYR A 25 -5.75 7.91 8.60
CA TYR A 25 -6.76 7.10 7.92
C TYR A 25 -6.61 5.62 8.23
N ILE A 26 -5.39 5.12 8.32
CA ILE A 26 -5.11 3.75 8.74
C ILE A 26 -5.61 3.51 10.18
N ARG A 27 -5.32 4.41 11.14
CA ARG A 27 -5.81 4.29 12.53
C ARG A 27 -7.33 4.20 12.65
N ARG A 28 -8.08 4.79 11.71
CA ARG A 28 -9.54 4.74 11.69
C ARG A 28 -10.11 3.37 11.30
N SER A 29 -9.28 2.44 10.86
CA SER A 29 -9.69 1.05 10.61
C SER A 29 -9.92 0.27 11.92
N SER A 30 -9.31 0.72 13.02
CA SER A 30 -9.24 -0.03 14.29
C SER A 30 -8.59 -1.40 14.18
N ILE A 31 -7.84 -1.67 13.11
CA ILE A 31 -7.03 -2.88 12.93
C ILE A 31 -5.62 -2.62 13.47
N ALA A 32 -5.05 -3.61 14.17
CA ALA A 32 -3.68 -3.53 14.67
C ALA A 32 -2.68 -3.37 13.52
N VAL A 33 -1.60 -2.62 13.78
CA VAL A 33 -0.58 -2.29 12.79
C VAL A 33 0.75 -2.91 13.21
N THR A 34 1.39 -3.63 12.30
CA THR A 34 2.82 -3.93 12.35
C THR A 34 3.51 -2.96 11.39
N SER A 35 4.39 -2.08 11.88
CA SER A 35 5.12 -1.13 11.04
C SER A 35 6.57 -1.56 10.84
N VAL A 36 7.00 -1.66 9.58
CA VAL A 36 8.40 -1.91 9.23
C VAL A 36 8.98 -0.67 8.56
N THR A 37 10.03 -0.12 9.14
CA THR A 37 10.51 1.24 8.85
C THR A 37 12.03 1.29 8.83
N HIS A 38 12.64 2.27 8.18
CA HIS A 38 14.09 2.51 8.23
C HIS A 38 14.54 3.29 9.48
N LYS A 39 13.60 3.85 10.25
CA LYS A 39 13.84 4.59 11.50
C LYS A 39 12.78 4.23 12.54
N PRO A 40 13.07 4.31 13.85
CA PRO A 40 12.08 4.13 14.90
C PRO A 40 10.82 5.00 14.67
N MET A 41 9.64 4.43 14.88
CA MET A 41 8.35 5.10 14.69
C MET A 41 7.32 4.62 15.71
N GLU A 42 6.54 5.55 16.26
CA GLU A 42 5.37 5.24 17.10
C GLU A 42 4.11 4.97 16.24
N PHE A 43 4.06 3.80 15.60
CA PHE A 43 2.93 3.42 14.76
C PHE A 43 2.61 1.92 14.76
N GLY A 44 2.03 1.46 15.87
CA GLY A 44 1.78 0.03 16.09
C GLY A 44 3.06 -0.66 16.57
N ASP A 45 3.17 -1.96 16.30
CA ASP A 45 4.36 -2.75 16.64
C ASP A 45 5.45 -2.46 15.61
N ASN A 46 6.46 -1.67 15.99
CA ASN A 46 7.48 -1.19 15.06
C ASN A 46 8.75 -2.05 15.04
N PHE A 47 9.16 -2.45 13.83
CA PHE A 47 10.42 -3.10 13.53
C PHE A 47 11.26 -2.23 12.60
N VAL A 48 12.54 -2.06 12.93
CA VAL A 48 13.47 -1.24 12.14
C VAL A 48 14.25 -2.12 11.16
N PHE A 49 14.23 -1.73 9.89
CA PHE A 49 14.85 -2.39 8.75
C PHE A 49 15.91 -1.48 8.12
N TYR A 50 17.18 -1.83 8.27
CA TYR A 50 18.31 -0.92 7.99
C TYR A 50 18.81 -0.92 6.54
N ASN A 51 18.17 -1.62 5.61
CA ASN A 51 18.69 -1.70 4.24
C ASN A 51 18.30 -0.47 3.40
N PRO A 52 19.14 -0.04 2.43
CA PRO A 52 18.80 1.04 1.52
C PRO A 52 17.50 0.79 0.74
N PRO A 53 16.75 1.84 0.36
CA PRO A 53 15.53 1.71 -0.43
C PRO A 53 15.78 1.00 -1.77
N SER A 54 15.05 -0.06 -2.04
CA SER A 54 15.06 -0.81 -3.30
C SER A 54 13.78 -1.63 -3.43
N ALA A 55 13.49 -2.15 -4.62
CA ALA A 55 12.36 -3.07 -4.85
C ALA A 55 12.44 -4.29 -3.91
N ARG A 56 13.63 -4.90 -3.78
CA ARG A 56 13.89 -6.00 -2.84
C ARG A 56 13.73 -5.58 -1.38
N SER A 57 14.15 -4.37 -1.04
CA SER A 57 14.02 -3.84 0.32
C SER A 57 12.55 -3.67 0.70
N ILE A 58 11.68 -3.22 -0.21
CA ILE A 58 10.23 -3.15 0.03
C ILE A 58 9.67 -4.54 0.32
N LEU A 59 9.97 -5.54 -0.53
CA LEU A 59 9.50 -6.91 -0.32
C LEU A 59 10.01 -7.52 1.00
N ARG A 60 11.27 -7.26 1.37
CA ARG A 60 11.84 -7.71 2.65
C ARG A 60 11.22 -7.02 3.87
N GLN A 61 10.88 -5.74 3.76
CA GLN A 61 10.12 -5.05 4.82
C GLN A 61 8.76 -5.70 5.03
N VAL A 62 8.04 -5.95 3.93
CA VAL A 62 6.74 -6.64 4.01
C VAL A 62 6.92 -8.02 4.63
N LEU A 63 7.90 -8.81 4.18
CA LEU A 63 8.16 -10.15 4.69
C LEU A 63 8.49 -10.16 6.20
N MET A 64 9.29 -9.21 6.68
CA MET A 64 9.55 -9.03 8.11
C MET A 64 8.26 -8.75 8.90
N GLY A 65 7.38 -7.91 8.35
CA GLY A 65 6.08 -7.64 8.95
C GLY A 65 5.17 -8.88 8.98
N LEU A 66 5.22 -9.71 7.94
CA LEU A 66 4.44 -10.95 7.87
C LEU A 66 4.90 -11.99 8.88
N TYR A 67 6.20 -12.24 9.00
CA TYR A 67 6.72 -13.24 9.95
C TYR A 67 6.52 -12.85 11.43
N THR A 68 6.32 -11.56 11.71
CA THR A 68 6.07 -11.06 13.08
C THR A 68 4.57 -11.00 13.43
N THR A 69 3.69 -11.34 12.48
CA THR A 69 2.25 -11.17 12.58
C THR A 69 1.52 -12.52 12.61
N PRO A 70 0.82 -12.88 13.70
CA PRO A 70 0.08 -14.15 13.79
C PRO A 70 -1.26 -14.15 13.03
N GLU A 71 -1.80 -12.99 12.66
CA GLU A 71 -3.11 -12.88 12.01
C GLU A 71 -3.13 -13.43 10.58
N LYS A 72 -4.22 -14.13 10.25
CA LYS A 72 -4.41 -14.78 8.95
C LYS A 72 -4.57 -13.77 7.82
N THR A 73 -5.40 -12.75 8.00
CA THR A 73 -5.67 -11.75 6.96
C THR A 73 -4.79 -10.53 7.15
N VAL A 74 -4.05 -10.16 6.12
CA VAL A 74 -3.13 -9.02 6.12
C VAL A 74 -3.50 -7.99 5.05
N TYR A 75 -3.29 -6.72 5.35
CA TYR A 75 -3.42 -5.59 4.42
C TYR A 75 -2.09 -4.88 4.30
N LEU A 76 -1.63 -4.64 3.07
CA LEU A 76 -0.42 -3.85 2.86
C LEU A 76 -0.77 -2.36 2.79
N CYS A 77 -0.04 -1.55 3.55
CA CYS A 77 -0.22 -0.10 3.58
C CYS A 77 1.10 0.65 3.45
N GLU A 78 1.09 1.78 2.71
CA GLU A 78 2.26 2.65 2.56
C GLU A 78 1.97 4.10 2.96
N HIS A 79 3.03 4.88 3.11
CA HIS A 79 3.03 6.22 3.69
C HIS A 79 2.41 7.31 2.83
N ASP A 80 2.28 7.10 1.52
CA ASP A 80 1.74 8.04 0.53
C ASP A 80 0.35 7.62 0.01
N CYS A 81 -0.32 6.70 0.69
CA CYS A 81 -1.67 6.24 0.37
C CYS A 81 -2.71 6.60 1.46
N LEU A 82 -3.88 7.06 1.02
CA LEU A 82 -5.06 7.32 1.83
C LEU A 82 -6.07 6.18 1.67
N TYR A 83 -6.29 5.45 2.76
CA TYR A 83 -7.14 4.27 2.77
C TYR A 83 -8.54 4.60 3.27
N HIS A 84 -9.57 4.24 2.50
CA HIS A 84 -10.93 4.28 3.01
C HIS A 84 -11.23 3.00 3.81
N ARG A 85 -12.04 3.11 4.88
CA ARG A 85 -12.37 1.97 5.76
C ARG A 85 -12.94 0.74 5.05
N SER A 86 -13.61 0.93 3.90
CA SER A 86 -14.14 -0.17 3.08
C SER A 86 -13.06 -1.02 2.42
N HIS A 87 -11.81 -0.55 2.34
CA HIS A 87 -10.69 -1.38 1.92
C HIS A 87 -10.45 -2.52 2.92
N PHE A 88 -10.50 -2.20 4.21
CA PHE A 88 -10.30 -3.14 5.31
C PHE A 88 -11.49 -4.08 5.58
N ALA A 89 -12.58 -3.91 4.82
CA ALA A 89 -13.73 -4.81 4.82
C ALA A 89 -13.62 -5.90 3.73
N LEU A 90 -12.63 -5.80 2.83
CA LEU A 90 -12.37 -6.82 1.83
C LEU A 90 -11.69 -8.04 2.46
N GLU A 91 -12.00 -9.22 1.96
CA GLU A 91 -11.48 -10.51 2.43
C GLU A 91 -11.14 -11.38 1.22
N THR A 92 -10.19 -12.30 1.40
CA THR A 92 -9.72 -13.28 0.41
C THR A 92 -9.07 -14.42 1.18
N ASP A 93 -9.06 -15.63 0.58
CA ASP A 93 -8.31 -16.78 1.08
C ASP A 93 -6.96 -16.95 0.34
N GLY A 94 -6.59 -16.01 -0.53
CA GLY A 94 -5.36 -16.04 -1.32
C GLY A 94 -4.69 -14.66 -1.38
N VAL A 95 -4.23 -14.25 -2.57
CA VAL A 95 -3.67 -12.91 -2.81
C VAL A 95 -4.65 -12.10 -3.65
N ALA A 96 -5.02 -10.92 -3.19
CA ALA A 96 -5.97 -10.03 -3.86
C ALA A 96 -5.48 -8.59 -3.93
N PHE A 97 -5.96 -7.84 -4.94
CA PHE A 97 -5.71 -6.41 -5.06
C PHE A 97 -7.02 -5.61 -5.09
N ASN A 98 -7.10 -4.55 -4.27
CA ASN A 98 -8.17 -3.57 -4.38
C ASN A 98 -7.94 -2.65 -5.59
N THR A 99 -8.72 -2.88 -6.65
CA THR A 99 -8.66 -2.10 -7.90
C THR A 99 -9.46 -0.79 -7.86
N ASN A 100 -10.19 -0.52 -6.77
CA ASN A 100 -10.84 0.77 -6.56
C ASN A 100 -9.86 1.78 -5.96
N VAL A 101 -8.86 2.18 -6.75
CA VAL A 101 -7.84 3.15 -6.34
C VAL A 101 -7.69 4.26 -7.37
N TYR A 102 -7.50 5.48 -6.87
CA TYR A 102 -7.22 6.66 -7.68
C TYR A 102 -5.83 7.21 -7.33
N ARG A 103 -5.08 7.62 -8.34
CA ARG A 103 -3.87 8.40 -8.14
C ARG A 103 -4.19 9.88 -8.10
N LEU A 104 -3.75 10.57 -7.06
CA LEU A 104 -3.82 12.03 -6.95
C LEU A 104 -2.53 12.64 -7.48
N THR A 105 -2.62 13.53 -8.46
CA THR A 105 -1.46 14.20 -9.09
C THR A 105 -1.65 15.72 -9.08
N ASN A 106 -0.66 16.50 -9.49
CA ASN A 106 -0.82 17.95 -9.69
C ASN A 106 -1.84 18.34 -10.79
N ARG A 107 -2.48 17.38 -11.46
CA ARG A 107 -3.46 17.61 -12.53
C ARG A 107 -4.84 17.04 -12.23
N GLY A 108 -5.07 16.50 -11.03
CA GLY A 108 -6.31 15.81 -10.69
C GLY A 108 -6.14 14.35 -10.28
N PHE A 109 -7.28 13.68 -10.10
CA PHE A 109 -7.37 12.26 -9.85
C PHE A 109 -7.34 11.46 -11.16
N TYR A 110 -6.64 10.33 -11.16
CA TYR A 110 -6.61 9.37 -12.26
C TYR A 110 -6.98 7.98 -11.73
N LYS A 111 -7.95 7.29 -12.35
CA LYS A 111 -8.30 5.92 -11.93
C LYS A 111 -7.18 4.97 -12.35
N LYS A 112 -6.67 4.19 -11.40
CA LYS A 112 -5.67 3.16 -11.67
C LYS A 112 -6.36 1.80 -11.55
N SER A 113 -6.39 1.05 -12.66
CA SER A 113 -7.04 -0.27 -12.74
C SER A 113 -6.03 -1.42 -12.73
N GLU A 114 -4.85 -1.20 -12.17
CA GLU A 114 -3.75 -2.17 -12.17
C GLU A 114 -3.43 -2.63 -10.75
N TRP A 115 -2.57 -3.63 -10.66
CA TRP A 115 -2.08 -4.21 -9.43
C TRP A 115 -1.08 -3.22 -8.83
N VAL A 116 -1.33 -2.82 -7.59
CA VAL A 116 -0.49 -1.88 -6.85
C VAL A 116 -0.23 -2.51 -5.50
N LEU A 117 1.05 -2.67 -5.15
CA LEU A 117 1.47 -3.38 -3.93
C LEU A 117 0.75 -2.87 -2.66
N SER A 118 0.60 -1.56 -2.55
CA SER A 118 -0.06 -0.91 -1.42
C SER A 118 -1.57 -1.08 -1.36
N GLN A 119 -2.17 -1.80 -2.32
CA GLN A 119 -3.60 -2.11 -2.37
C GLN A 119 -3.85 -3.61 -2.15
N LEU A 120 -2.82 -4.36 -1.76
CA LEU A 120 -2.84 -5.80 -1.59
C LEU A 120 -3.53 -6.20 -0.28
N ILE A 121 -4.41 -7.19 -0.38
CA ILE A 121 -5.05 -7.89 0.72
C ILE A 121 -4.73 -9.37 0.53
N ALA A 122 -4.37 -10.09 1.58
CA ALA A 122 -4.07 -11.50 1.42
C ALA A 122 -4.28 -12.33 2.67
N ASP A 123 -4.38 -13.64 2.47
CA ASP A 123 -3.91 -14.62 3.44
C ASP A 123 -2.39 -14.47 3.63
N ARG A 124 -1.95 -14.42 4.89
CA ARG A 124 -0.57 -14.18 5.28
C ARG A 124 0.38 -15.21 4.67
N ASP A 125 0.04 -16.49 4.75
CA ASP A 125 0.94 -17.58 4.36
C ASP A 125 1.03 -17.66 2.83
N CYS A 126 -0.09 -17.44 2.13
CA CYS A 126 -0.07 -17.26 0.67
C CYS A 126 0.80 -16.08 0.24
N LEU A 127 0.75 -14.95 0.97
CA LEU A 127 1.56 -13.78 0.63
C LEU A 127 3.05 -14.00 0.91
N ILE A 128 3.41 -14.70 1.99
CA ILE A 128 4.79 -15.09 2.28
C ILE A 128 5.36 -15.87 1.09
N GLN A 129 4.67 -16.93 0.64
CA GLN A 129 5.11 -17.75 -0.48
C GLN A 129 5.27 -16.94 -1.77
N ALA A 130 4.29 -16.08 -2.08
CA ALA A 130 4.33 -15.23 -3.26
C ALA A 130 5.49 -14.21 -3.23
N ILE A 131 5.83 -13.66 -2.06
CA ILE A 131 6.96 -12.75 -1.88
C ILE A 131 8.30 -13.49 -1.98
N GLU A 132 8.42 -14.66 -1.36
CA GLU A 132 9.62 -15.50 -1.45
C GLU A 132 9.92 -15.88 -2.91
N GLN A 133 8.89 -16.24 -3.68
CA GLN A 133 9.03 -16.49 -5.11
C GLN A 133 9.53 -15.26 -5.88
N LYS A 134 9.04 -14.05 -5.54
CA LYS A 134 9.57 -12.80 -6.12
C LYS A 134 11.02 -12.53 -5.74
N LEU A 135 11.39 -12.76 -4.48
CA LEU A 135 12.74 -12.54 -3.98
C LEU A 135 13.76 -13.53 -4.58
N ALA A 136 13.31 -14.72 -5.00
CA ALA A 136 14.13 -15.70 -5.71
C ALA A 136 14.49 -15.29 -7.16
N GLN A 137 13.80 -14.29 -7.73
CA GLN A 137 14.08 -13.81 -9.08
C GLN A 137 15.41 -13.02 -9.14
N PRO A 138 16.15 -13.09 -10.27
CA PRO A 138 17.33 -12.26 -10.47
C PRO A 138 16.96 -10.77 -10.50
N ASP A 139 17.96 -9.91 -10.28
CA ASP A 139 17.78 -8.46 -10.41
C ASP A 139 17.78 -8.02 -11.89
N PRO A 140 16.98 -7.02 -12.26
CA PRO A 140 15.91 -6.41 -11.46
C PRO A 140 14.70 -7.34 -11.36
N ILE A 141 14.04 -7.37 -10.19
CA ILE A 141 12.78 -8.10 -10.02
C ILE A 141 11.75 -7.60 -11.05
N LYS A 142 11.24 -8.53 -11.86
CA LYS A 142 10.22 -8.24 -12.86
C LYS A 142 8.85 -8.23 -12.19
N LEU A 143 8.13 -7.11 -12.33
CA LEU A 143 6.79 -6.88 -11.75
C LEU A 143 6.79 -7.09 -10.23
N LEU A 144 7.00 -6.01 -9.48
CA LEU A 144 7.18 -6.06 -8.03
C LEU A 144 6.01 -6.70 -7.29
N GLU A 145 4.78 -6.55 -7.79
CA GLU A 145 3.57 -7.04 -7.15
C GLU A 145 3.56 -8.58 -7.05
N PRO A 146 3.49 -9.16 -5.81
CA PRO A 146 3.43 -10.60 -5.61
C PRO A 146 2.28 -11.26 -6.37
N GLY A 147 2.56 -12.44 -6.94
CA GLY A 147 1.64 -13.22 -7.78
C GLY A 147 1.54 -12.75 -9.24
N ARG A 148 2.11 -11.59 -9.61
CA ARG A 148 2.02 -11.08 -10.98
C ARG A 148 3.05 -11.71 -11.90
N GLY A 149 2.56 -12.47 -12.89
CA GLY A 149 3.41 -13.09 -13.92
C GLY A 149 4.05 -14.41 -13.48
N ASP A 150 3.62 -14.96 -12.34
CA ASP A 150 4.20 -16.14 -11.70
C ASP A 150 3.22 -17.34 -11.70
N ASN A 151 2.19 -17.32 -12.57
CA ASN A 151 1.07 -18.28 -12.60
C ASN A 151 0.36 -18.48 -11.25
N TRP A 152 0.43 -17.47 -10.37
CA TRP A 152 -0.23 -17.46 -9.07
C TRP A 152 -1.68 -16.99 -9.21
N PRO A 153 -2.66 -17.63 -8.56
CA PRO A 153 -4.03 -17.16 -8.56
C PRO A 153 -4.12 -15.82 -7.82
N VAL A 154 -4.56 -14.78 -8.52
CA VAL A 154 -4.72 -13.44 -7.95
C VAL A 154 -6.13 -12.93 -8.19
N GLU A 155 -6.77 -12.49 -7.12
CA GLU A 155 -8.10 -11.90 -7.15
C GLU A 155 -8.07 -10.39 -7.33
N LEU A 156 -9.06 -9.83 -8.01
CA LEU A 156 -9.24 -8.40 -8.15
C LEU A 156 -10.53 -7.98 -7.46
N LEU A 157 -10.39 -7.28 -6.34
CA LEU A 157 -11.50 -6.83 -5.50
C LEU A 157 -11.75 -5.34 -5.68
N GLN A 158 -12.92 -4.88 -5.28
CA GLN A 158 -13.27 -3.46 -5.25
C GLN A 158 -13.93 -3.10 -3.93
N SER A 159 -13.25 -2.26 -3.17
CA SER A 159 -13.82 -1.63 -1.98
C SER A 159 -14.97 -0.69 -2.36
N LYS A 160 -15.95 -0.49 -1.45
CA LYS A 160 -17.13 0.37 -1.68
C LYS A 160 -16.77 1.82 -2.07
N LEU A 161 -15.73 2.37 -1.46
CA LEU A 161 -15.21 3.71 -1.74
C LEU A 161 -13.71 3.62 -2.01
N PRO A 162 -13.17 4.47 -2.90
CA PRO A 162 -11.82 4.29 -3.40
C PRO A 162 -10.75 4.62 -2.36
N ASN A 163 -9.57 4.03 -2.53
CA ASN A 163 -8.33 4.52 -1.93
C ASN A 163 -7.69 5.60 -2.82
N VAL A 164 -6.79 6.41 -2.24
CA VAL A 164 -6.05 7.44 -2.98
C VAL A 164 -4.54 7.26 -2.80
N ASP A 165 -3.84 7.04 -3.89
CA ASP A 165 -2.38 6.97 -3.99
C ASP A 165 -1.85 8.35 -4.40
N VAL A 166 -1.13 9.04 -3.52
CA VAL A 166 -0.75 10.45 -3.69
C VAL A 166 0.60 10.58 -4.36
N ARG A 167 0.63 11.20 -5.54
CA ARG A 167 1.83 11.44 -6.33
C ARG A 167 2.43 12.82 -6.01
N HIS A 168 3.51 12.79 -5.23
CA HIS A 168 4.16 13.97 -4.64
C HIS A 168 5.62 14.17 -5.12
N GLY A 169 6.05 13.42 -6.16
CA GLY A 169 7.36 13.60 -6.81
C GLY A 169 8.54 12.92 -6.10
N ARG A 170 8.36 12.47 -4.85
CA ARG A 170 9.33 11.65 -4.10
C ARG A 170 8.90 10.18 -3.96
N ASN A 171 7.87 9.76 -4.69
CA ASN A 171 7.39 8.38 -4.66
C ASN A 171 8.45 7.42 -5.22
N PHE A 172 8.62 6.24 -4.60
CA PHE A 172 9.58 5.23 -5.07
C PHE A 172 9.35 4.79 -6.53
N SER A 173 8.09 4.63 -6.94
CA SER A 173 7.75 4.06 -8.24
C SER A 173 7.97 4.99 -9.45
N HIS A 174 8.41 6.24 -9.25
CA HIS A 174 8.39 7.31 -10.26
C HIS A 174 7.02 7.45 -10.96
N TRP A 175 6.76 8.58 -11.62
CA TRP A 175 5.45 8.84 -12.23
C TRP A 175 5.53 9.14 -13.73
N ARG A 176 4.58 8.58 -14.48
CA ARG A 176 4.28 8.95 -15.87
C ARG A 176 2.78 9.24 -15.99
N PRO A 177 2.35 10.43 -16.44
CA PRO A 177 0.93 10.71 -16.66
C PRO A 177 0.38 9.80 -17.76
N ARG A 178 -0.65 9.02 -17.45
CA ARG A 178 -1.48 8.35 -18.46
C ARG A 178 -2.96 8.52 -18.09
N GLY A 179 -3.83 8.72 -19.09
CA GLY A 179 -5.29 8.57 -18.98
C GLY A 179 -6.14 9.79 -18.57
N LYS A 180 -7.46 9.55 -18.44
CA LYS A 180 -8.51 10.56 -18.19
C LYS A 180 -8.46 11.08 -16.76
N ARG A 181 -8.54 12.40 -16.58
CA ARG A 181 -8.45 13.09 -15.29
C ARG A 181 -9.84 13.40 -14.74
N ARG A 182 -10.03 13.21 -13.45
CA ARG A 182 -11.22 13.61 -12.70
C ARG A 182 -10.85 14.69 -11.70
N CYS A 183 -11.71 15.69 -11.58
CA CYS A 183 -11.59 16.73 -10.56
C CYS A 183 -12.34 16.39 -9.27
N ARG A 184 -13.12 15.30 -9.24
CA ARG A 184 -13.89 14.86 -8.07
C ARG A 184 -14.02 13.34 -8.03
N ILE A 185 -13.93 12.74 -6.84
CA ILE A 185 -14.24 11.32 -6.59
C ILE A 185 -15.09 11.16 -5.32
N PRO A 186 -15.85 10.05 -5.17
CA PRO A 186 -16.61 9.77 -3.95
C PRO A 186 -15.73 9.80 -2.71
N HIS A 187 -16.27 10.29 -1.58
CA HIS A 187 -15.58 10.49 -0.29
C HIS A 187 -14.47 11.56 -0.28
N TRP A 188 -13.56 11.55 -1.25
CA TRP A 188 -12.40 12.45 -1.32
C TRP A 188 -12.67 13.78 -2.03
N GLY A 189 -13.94 14.11 -2.32
CA GLY A 189 -14.32 15.44 -2.77
C GLY A 189 -13.54 15.94 -4.01
N HIS A 190 -13.29 17.26 -4.03
CA HIS A 190 -12.67 17.94 -5.18
C HIS A 190 -11.15 18.06 -5.05
N TYR A 191 -10.47 17.86 -6.19
CA TYR A 191 -9.04 18.03 -6.37
C TYR A 191 -8.53 19.39 -5.84
N ALA A 192 -9.17 20.48 -6.27
CA ALA A 192 -8.75 21.84 -5.96
C ALA A 192 -8.81 22.22 -4.46
N GLY A 193 -9.56 21.49 -3.63
CA GLY A 193 -9.68 21.77 -2.19
C GLY A 193 -8.84 20.87 -1.28
N GLN A 194 -8.41 19.70 -1.75
CA GLN A 194 -7.73 18.71 -0.92
C GLN A 194 -6.21 18.66 -1.12
N VAL A 195 -5.69 19.04 -2.28
CA VAL A 195 -4.26 18.86 -2.61
C VAL A 195 -3.36 19.90 -1.92
N ALA A 196 -3.82 21.15 -1.82
CA ALA A 196 -3.15 22.17 -1.01
C ALA A 196 -3.18 21.86 0.51
N ASN A 197 -3.97 20.87 0.91
CA ASN A 197 -4.19 20.48 2.30
C ASN A 197 -3.58 19.12 2.66
N VAL A 198 -2.85 18.46 1.77
CA VAL A 198 -2.26 17.14 2.05
C VAL A 198 -0.79 17.09 1.63
N LEU A 199 -0.41 17.81 0.58
CA LEU A 199 0.98 18.18 0.28
C LEU A 199 1.44 19.29 1.23
#